data_AF-A0A3G8XFK0-F1
#
_entry.id   AF-A0A3G8XFK0-F1
#
_cell.length_a   1.000
_cell.length_b   1.000
_cell.length_c   1.000
_cell.angle_alpha   90.00
_cell.angle_beta   90.00
_cell.angle_gamma   90.00
#
_symmetry.space_group_name_H-M   'P 1'
#
loop_
_entity.id
_entity.type
_entity.pdbx_description
1 polymer ?
#
loop_
_entity_poly.entity_id
_entity_poly.type
_entity_poly.pdbx_seq_one_letter_code
_entity_poly.pdbx_strand_id
1 'polypeptide(L)' 'MEELINQLKSFLGNRVEAVRAKGPAELEIVIGEMEDVERLSSELKAHIVELVDENTLAKIDFVTAEGKEIDSFSLTQ' A
#
# COMPACT_ATOMS: atom_id res chain seq x y z
N MET A 1 -0.94 -10.25 -8.12
CA MET A 1 -1.75 -9.36 -7.25
C MET A 1 -1.88 -9.90 -5.83
N GLU A 2 -2.35 -11.13 -5.63
CA GLU A 2 -2.42 -11.73 -4.28
C GLU A 2 -1.06 -11.78 -3.57
N GLU A 3 0.02 -12.08 -4.31
CA GLU A 3 1.38 -12.07 -3.78
C GLU A 3 1.80 -10.69 -3.23
N LEU A 4 1.58 -9.62 -4.00
CA LEU A 4 1.85 -8.25 -3.55
C LEU A 4 1.01 -7.89 -2.31
N ILE A 5 -0.26 -8.30 -2.25
CA ILE A 5 -1.10 -8.09 -1.05
C ILE A 5 -0.50 -8.80 0.16
N ASN A 6 -0.01 -10.04 0.00
CA ASN A 6 0.60 -10.79 1.10
C ASN A 6 1.92 -10.17 1.56
N GLN A 7 2.75 -9.71 0.63
CA GLN A 7 3.99 -8.99 0.94
C GLN A 7 3.70 -7.68 1.70
N LEU A 8 2.74 -6.90 1.22
CA LEU A 8 2.29 -5.67 1.87
C LEU A 8 1.78 -5.95 3.28
N LYS A 9 0.92 -6.96 3.47
CA LYS A 9 0.44 -7.36 4.81
C LYS A 9 1.59 -7.77 5.73
N SER A 10 2.59 -8.48 5.21
CA SER A 10 3.76 -8.88 5.99
C SER A 10 4.62 -7.68 6.42
N PHE A 11 4.79 -6.70 5.55
CA PHE A 11 5.59 -5.50 5.84
C PHE A 11 4.86 -4.52 6.77
N LEU A 12 3.59 -4.23 6.47
CA LEU A 12 2.78 -3.25 7.19
C LEU A 12 2.33 -3.79 8.55
N GLY A 13 2.15 -5.11 8.67
CA GLY A 13 1.75 -5.76 9.91
C GLY A 13 0.49 -5.12 10.51
N ASN A 14 0.58 -4.75 11.78
CA ASN A 14 -0.54 -4.14 12.53
C ASN A 14 -0.64 -2.61 12.40
N ARG A 15 0.19 -1.98 11.56
CA ARG A 15 0.18 -0.52 11.35
C ARG A 15 -1.01 -0.06 10.50
N VAL A 16 -1.61 -0.99 9.77
CA VAL A 16 -2.72 -0.74 8.86
C VAL A 16 -3.88 -1.65 9.25
N GLU A 17 -5.10 -1.19 9.02
CA GLU A 17 -6.29 -1.97 9.34
C GLU A 17 -6.53 -3.06 8.29
N ALA A 18 -6.25 -2.76 7.02
CA ALA A 18 -6.43 -3.71 5.93
C ALA A 18 -5.59 -3.36 4.70
N VAL A 19 -5.33 -4.38 3.88
CA VAL A 19 -4.83 -4.23 2.51
C VAL A 19 -5.80 -4.96 1.59
N ARG A 20 -6.35 -4.26 0.60
CA ARG A 20 -7.44 -4.75 -0.25
C ARG A 20 -7.15 -4.44 -1.72
N ALA A 21 -7.61 -5.30 -2.63
CA ALA A 21 -7.63 -5.00 -4.05
C ALA A 21 -8.85 -4.13 -4.38
N LYS A 22 -8.62 -3.02 -5.06
CA LYS A 22 -9.66 -2.13 -5.59
C LYS A 22 -9.89 -2.38 -7.08
N GLY A 23 -8.84 -2.77 -7.81
CA GLY A 23 -8.88 -3.04 -9.24
C GLY A 23 -7.78 -4.01 -9.69
N PRO A 24 -7.66 -4.25 -11.01
CA PRO A 24 -6.70 -5.21 -11.56
C PRO A 24 -5.22 -4.84 -11.29
N ALA A 25 -4.95 -3.55 -11.06
CA ALA A 25 -3.63 -3.01 -10.73
C ALA A 25 -3.74 -1.88 -9.70
N GLU A 26 -4.74 -1.94 -8.80
CA GLU A 26 -4.96 -0.90 -7.79
C GLU A 26 -5.27 -1.55 -6.45
N LEU A 27 -4.62 -1.04 -5.42
CA LEU A 27 -4.66 -1.53 -4.05
C LEU A 27 -5.00 -0.39 -3.09
N GLU A 28 -5.77 -0.72 -2.08
CA GLU A 28 -6.07 0.17 -0.96
C GLU A 28 -5.41 -0.36 0.31
N ILE A 29 -4.67 0.51 0.97
CA ILE A 29 -4.15 0.34 2.32
C ILE A 29 -5.02 1.20 3.22
N VAL A 30 -5.81 0.55 4.07
CA VAL A 30 -6.69 1.21 5.02
C VAL A 30 -5.88 1.57 6.27
N ILE A 31 -5.76 2.87 6.53
CA ILE A 31 -4.98 3.43 7.61
C ILE A 31 -5.86 3.74 8.83
N GLY A 32 -5.35 3.37 10.01
CA GLY A 32 -5.97 3.70 11.29
C GLY A 32 -5.71 5.15 11.71
N GLU A 33 -6.57 5.69 12.59
CA GLU A 33 -6.62 7.13 12.92
C GLU A 33 -5.31 7.75 13.47
N MET A 34 -4.36 6.96 13.97
CA MET A 34 -3.13 7.46 14.61
C MET A 34 -1.86 7.32 13.77
N GLU A 35 -1.94 6.80 12.54
CA GLU A 35 -0.76 6.52 11.74
C GLU A 35 -0.31 7.74 10.92
N ASP A 36 0.99 7.97 10.88
CA ASP A 36 1.61 8.98 10.01
C ASP A 36 1.72 8.45 8.58
N VAL A 37 0.75 8.82 7.74
CA VAL A 37 0.64 8.35 6.35
C VAL A 37 1.83 8.78 5.50
N GLU A 38 2.36 10.01 5.67
CA GLU A 38 3.48 10.49 4.87
C GLU A 38 4.75 9.68 5.15
N ARG A 39 5.00 9.42 6.44
CA ARG A 39 6.12 8.58 6.85
C ARG A 39 5.94 7.14 6.38
N LEU A 40 4.77 6.56 6.57
CA LEU A 40 4.48 5.19 6.14
C LEU A 40 4.58 5.03 4.62
N SER A 41 4.06 5.99 3.86
CA SER A 41 4.15 6.04 2.40
C SER A 41 5.61 6.07 1.95
N SER A 42 6.45 6.87 2.60
CA SER A 42 7.88 6.96 2.29
C SER A 42 8.64 5.67 2.63
N GLU A 43 8.37 5.08 3.80
CA GLU A 43 8.95 3.80 4.21
C GLU A 43 8.54 2.67 3.26
N LEU A 44 7.27 2.64 2.87
CA LEU A 44 6.76 1.65 1.92
C LEU A 44 7.39 1.84 0.54
N LYS A 45 7.45 3.07 0.00
CA LYS A 45 8.11 3.36 -1.28
C LYS A 45 9.56 2.90 -1.31
N ALA A 46 10.29 3.07 -0.20
CA ALA A 46 11.68 2.67 -0.10
C ALA A 46 11.85 1.14 -0.07
N HIS A 47 10.93 0.41 0.57
CA HIS A 47 11.05 -1.03 0.74
C HIS A 47 10.35 -1.85 -0.34
N ILE A 48 9.26 -1.34 -0.91
CA ILE A 48 8.45 -2.06 -1.90
C ILE A 48 9.25 -2.39 -3.17
N VAL A 49 10.24 -1.56 -3.51
CA VAL A 49 11.16 -1.79 -4.62
C VAL A 49 11.99 -3.07 -4.45
N GLU A 50 12.24 -3.50 -3.21
CA GLU A 50 12.94 -4.75 -2.90
C GLU A 50 11.99 -5.95 -2.84
N LEU A 51 10.69 -5.70 -2.69
CA LEU A 51 9.66 -6.72 -2.53
C LEU A 51 9.02 -7.13 -3.86
N VAL A 52 8.96 -6.21 -4.83
CA VAL A 52 8.21 -6.41 -6.08
C VAL A 52 9.13 -6.56 -7.28
N ASP A 53 8.71 -7.38 -8.24
CA ASP A 53 9.40 -7.50 -9.54
C ASP A 53 9.39 -6.16 -10.27
N GLU A 54 10.45 -5.87 -11.02
CA GLU A 54 10.61 -4.64 -11.82
C GLU A 54 9.43 -4.40 -12.79
N ASN A 55 8.72 -5.45 -13.21
CA ASN A 55 7.57 -5.37 -14.11
C ASN A 55 6.22 -5.22 -13.36
N THR A 56 6.24 -5.09 -12.03
CA THR A 56 5.02 -4.99 -11.23
C THR A 56 4.40 -3.61 -11.37
N LEU A 57 3.29 -3.54 -12.11
CA LEU A 57 2.47 -2.34 -12.23
C LEU A 57 1.33 -2.37 -11.22
N ALA A 58 1.37 -1.48 -10.23
CA ALA A 58 0.25 -1.28 -9.31
C ALA A 58 0.20 0.15 -8.76
N LYS A 59 -1.00 0.69 -8.58
CA LYS A 59 -1.27 1.91 -7.80
C LYS A 59 -1.61 1.51 -6.36
N ILE A 60 -0.96 2.15 -5.41
CA ILE A 60 -1.16 1.98 -3.98
C ILE A 60 -1.84 3.24 -3.47
N ASP A 61 -3.05 3.09 -2.95
CA ASP A 61 -3.83 4.17 -2.31
C ASP A 61 -3.82 3.98 -0.80
N PHE A 62 -3.47 5.02 -0.07
CA PHE A 62 -3.69 5.10 1.37
C PHE A 62 -5.04 5.74 1.61
N VAL A 63 -5.94 5.01 2.25
CA VAL A 63 -7.31 5.45 2.50
C VAL A 63 -7.63 5.40 4.00
N THR A 64 -8.49 6.29 4.45
CA THR A 64 -9.14 6.17 5.77
C THR A 64 -10.10 4.97 5.80
N ALA A 65 -10.56 4.57 6.99
CA ALA A 65 -11.61 3.56 7.15
C ALA A 65 -12.93 3.92 6.40
N GLU A 66 -13.17 5.20 6.12
CA GLU A 66 -14.30 5.71 5.34
C GLU A 66 -14.07 5.65 3.81
N GLY A 67 -12.89 5.20 3.37
CA GLY A 67 -12.51 5.10 1.96
C GLY A 67 -12.04 6.42 1.34
N LYS A 68 -11.85 7.47 2.15
CA LYS A 68 -11.25 8.72 1.67
C LYS A 68 -9.75 8.54 1.43
N GLU A 69 -9.29 8.79 0.21
CA GLU A 69 -7.87 8.82 -0.16
C GLU A 69 -7.13 9.94 0.60
N ILE A 70 -5.99 9.58 1.20
CA ILE A 70 -5.10 10.47 1.95
C ILE A 70 -3.83 10.71 1.13
N ASP A 71 -3.25 9.64 0.58
CA ASP A 71 -2.07 9.67 -0.28
C ASP A 71 -2.14 8.52 -1.29
N SER A 72 -1.40 8.63 -2.39
CA SER A 72 -1.26 7.54 -3.35
C SER A 72 0.07 7.57 -4.09
N PHE A 73 0.51 6.40 -4.55
CA PHE A 73 1.67 6.29 -5.42
C PHE A 73 1.59 5.09 -6.35
N SER A 74 2.36 5.13 -7.43
CA SER A 74 2.43 4.05 -8.41
C SER A 74 3.76 3.32 -8.31
N LEU A 75 3.70 1.99 -8.42
CA LEU A 75 4.80 1.13 -8.75
C LEU A 75 4.95 1.18 -10.27
N THR A 76 5.83 2.05 -10.74
CA THR A 76 6.28 2.13 -12.13
C THR A 76 7.78 2.34 -12.07
N GLN A 77 8.56 1.32 -12.43
CA GLN A 77 9.96 1.48 -12.80
C GLN A 77 10.10 1.21 -14.29
#